data_AF-A0A929F0Y6-F1
#
_entry.id   AF-A0A929F0Y6-F1
#
_cell.length_a   1.000
_cell.length_b   1.000
_cell.length_c   1.000
_cell.angle_alpha   90.00
_cell.angle_beta   90.00
_cell.angle_gamma   90.00
#
_symmetry.space_group_name_H-M   'P 1'
#
loop_
_entity.id
_entity.type
_entity.pdbx_description
1 polymer ?
#
loop_
_entity_poly.entity_id
_entity_poly.type
_entity_poly.pdbx_seq_one_letter_code
_entity_poly.pdbx_strand_id
1 'polypeptide(L)'
;AVTALRLISPSTALRNLGAATGIAGFIVASLILIFYAIVAGWMIAFCLSSVANLLGMSDFAAWLTSFGLWRNILFMLIFITFTIGIISAGVKDGIERWSARLMPALLITLFLLVAYVLTLDGASEGLKVFLLPDFERALSPKLIIAALGAAFFSLSLGVGTMLIYGSYISDDENLPVVGGLVTLVDISIAVLAGFLVLPAMYVALHNGVEIFTPTGALISEDTLIFTVLPELFATMGTAGIVVSFTFFFLMGIAALTSSISMLEVPVAYVIEEHGLKRKTAVSAIGGIIAVASSTILLNFENLFGLVVAFTTRYSQPVLGFMFCIYAGWVWHRDTLLQELRKGNPDVEQGLFWKIWPWYVKLVCPVIILGIFAQSLWG
;
A
#
# COMPACT_ATOMS: atom_id res chain seq x y z
N ALA A 1 -14.04 -12.05 4.50
CA ALA A 1 -12.90 -12.78 5.15
C ALA A 1 -13.35 -13.66 6.32
N VAL A 2 -14.03 -13.11 7.34
CA VAL A 2 -14.54 -13.87 8.50
C VAL A 2 -15.42 -15.05 8.07
N THR A 3 -16.42 -14.79 7.24
CA THR A 3 -17.34 -15.80 6.71
C THR A 3 -16.60 -16.88 5.91
N ALA A 4 -15.71 -16.46 5.00
CA ALA A 4 -14.90 -17.38 4.20
C ALA A 4 -14.06 -18.34 5.07
N LEU A 5 -13.33 -17.82 6.06
CA LEU A 5 -12.50 -18.64 6.94
C LEU A 5 -13.33 -19.58 7.83
N ARG A 6 -14.55 -19.17 8.23
CA ARG A 6 -15.50 -20.05 8.92
C ARG A 6 -15.97 -21.19 8.02
N LEU A 7 -16.32 -20.90 6.77
CA LEU A 7 -16.88 -21.89 5.83
C LEU A 7 -15.89 -23.01 5.47
N ILE A 8 -14.61 -22.68 5.32
CA ILE A 8 -13.57 -23.67 4.98
C ILE A 8 -13.14 -24.54 6.17
N SER A 9 -13.55 -24.18 7.40
CA SER A 9 -13.05 -24.81 8.63
C SER A 9 -13.87 -26.03 9.05
N PRO A 10 -13.27 -27.24 9.13
CA PRO A 10 -14.00 -28.47 9.40
C PRO A 10 -14.52 -28.56 10.84
N SER A 11 -13.73 -28.12 11.83
CA SER A 11 -14.05 -28.21 13.26
C SER A 11 -14.49 -26.87 13.86
N THR A 12 -15.26 -26.92 14.95
CA THR A 12 -15.74 -25.72 15.67
C THR A 12 -14.60 -24.84 16.17
N ALA A 13 -13.50 -25.43 16.66
CA ALA A 13 -12.33 -24.69 17.12
C ALA A 13 -11.65 -23.91 15.97
N LEU A 14 -11.48 -24.55 14.81
CA LEU A 14 -10.92 -23.89 13.62
C LEU A 14 -11.85 -22.82 13.07
N ARG A 15 -13.18 -23.00 13.12
CA ARG A 15 -14.14 -21.95 12.75
C ARG A 15 -13.98 -20.69 13.60
N ASN A 16 -13.82 -20.86 14.91
CA ASN A 16 -13.64 -19.74 15.83
C ASN A 16 -12.30 -19.03 15.60
N LEU A 17 -11.22 -19.79 15.39
CA LEU A 17 -9.91 -19.23 15.06
C LEU A 17 -9.92 -18.52 13.69
N GLY A 18 -10.65 -19.06 12.71
CA GLY A 18 -10.78 -18.47 11.38
C GLY A 18 -11.55 -17.16 11.42
N ALA A 19 -12.63 -17.14 12.22
CA ALA A 19 -13.37 -15.92 12.50
C ALA A 19 -12.49 -14.87 13.18
N ALA A 20 -11.74 -15.24 14.22
CA ALA A 20 -10.82 -14.35 14.91
C ALA A 20 -9.74 -13.80 13.95
N THR A 21 -9.20 -14.64 13.08
CA THR A 21 -8.22 -14.24 12.06
C THR A 21 -8.82 -13.23 11.07
N GLY A 22 -10.04 -13.47 10.58
CA GLY A 22 -10.72 -12.54 9.70
C GLY A 22 -11.08 -11.22 10.38
N ILE A 23 -11.45 -11.25 11.67
CA ILE A 23 -11.74 -10.07 12.48
C ILE A 23 -10.46 -9.24 12.66
N ALA A 24 -9.37 -9.90 13.06
CA ALA A 24 -8.07 -9.26 13.18
C ALA A 24 -7.60 -8.68 11.84
N GLY A 25 -7.85 -9.36 10.71
CA GLY A 25 -7.57 -8.87 9.37
C GLY A 25 -8.21 -7.52 9.07
N PHE A 26 -9.52 -7.37 9.27
CA PHE A 26 -10.17 -6.09 9.02
C PHE A 26 -9.77 -5.01 10.03
N ILE A 27 -9.51 -5.37 11.30
CA ILE A 27 -9.03 -4.43 12.32
C ILE A 27 -7.69 -3.86 11.89
N VAL A 28 -6.77 -4.73 11.46
CA VAL A 28 -5.44 -4.30 10.98
C VAL A 28 -5.56 -3.46 9.72
N ALA A 29 -6.38 -3.85 8.73
CA ALA A 29 -6.65 -3.01 7.56
C ALA A 29 -7.18 -1.62 7.94
N SER A 30 -8.08 -1.54 8.94
CA SER A 30 -8.62 -0.28 9.44
C SER A 30 -7.55 0.56 10.15
N LEU A 31 -6.70 -0.05 10.98
CA LEU A 31 -5.59 0.62 11.65
C LEU A 31 -4.55 1.14 10.65
N ILE A 32 -4.29 0.40 9.58
CA ILE A 32 -3.43 0.87 8.49
C ILE A 32 -4.05 2.12 7.86
N LEU A 33 -5.33 2.05 7.50
CA LEU A 33 -6.02 3.19 6.90
C LEU A 33 -6.06 4.43 7.81
N ILE A 34 -6.09 4.25 9.14
CA ILE A 34 -6.06 5.36 10.10
C ILE A 34 -4.79 6.22 9.96
N PHE A 35 -3.60 5.62 10.01
CA PHE A 35 -2.37 6.42 9.83
C PHE A 35 -2.16 6.80 8.36
N TYR A 36 -2.61 5.96 7.43
CA TYR A 36 -2.46 6.19 6.00
C TYR A 36 -3.27 7.41 5.53
N ALA A 37 -4.48 7.63 6.08
CA ALA A 37 -5.30 8.80 5.79
C ALA A 37 -4.62 10.12 6.20
N ILE A 38 -3.78 10.10 7.24
CA ILE A 38 -2.98 11.27 7.65
C ILE A 38 -1.95 11.59 6.58
N VAL A 39 -1.14 10.60 6.19
CA VAL A 39 -0.08 10.76 5.18
C VAL A 39 -0.66 11.14 3.82
N ALA A 40 -1.78 10.54 3.44
CA ALA A 40 -2.48 10.88 2.20
C ALA A 40 -3.06 12.31 2.23
N GLY A 41 -3.51 12.79 3.39
CA GLY A 41 -3.86 14.19 3.60
C GLY A 41 -2.68 15.12 3.34
N TRP A 42 -1.46 14.75 3.76
CA TRP A 42 -0.26 15.53 3.46
C TRP A 42 -0.02 15.62 1.94
N MET A 43 -0.22 14.54 1.19
CA MET A 43 -0.07 14.57 -0.28
C MET A 43 -1.01 15.60 -0.92
N ILE A 44 -2.26 15.69 -0.47
CA ILE A 44 -3.20 16.71 -0.96
C ILE A 44 -2.71 18.11 -0.60
N ALA A 45 -2.26 18.34 0.63
CA ALA A 45 -1.81 19.64 1.09
C ALA A 45 -0.58 20.14 0.30
N PHE A 46 0.42 19.26 0.08
CA PHE A 46 1.62 19.57 -0.71
C PHE A 46 1.30 19.78 -2.20
N CYS A 47 0.37 19.00 -2.76
CA CYS A 47 -0.15 19.22 -4.11
C CYS A 47 -0.78 20.62 -4.23
N LEU A 48 -1.64 21.00 -3.28
CA LEU A 48 -2.28 22.32 -3.25
C LEU A 48 -1.28 23.45 -3.00
N SER A 49 -0.21 23.22 -2.23
CA SER A 49 0.85 24.20 -1.99
C SER A 49 1.53 24.60 -3.32
N SER A 50 1.70 23.64 -4.22
CA SER A 50 2.25 23.89 -5.56
C SER A 50 1.34 24.84 -6.36
N VAL A 51 0.02 24.66 -6.27
CA VAL A 51 -0.96 25.57 -6.89
C VAL A 51 -0.94 26.95 -6.23
N ALA A 52 -0.89 27.01 -4.89
CA ALA A 52 -0.83 28.27 -4.15
C ALA A 52 0.41 29.10 -4.50
N ASN A 53 1.58 28.45 -4.64
CA ASN A 53 2.82 29.07 -5.09
C ASN A 53 2.70 29.65 -6.49
N LEU A 54 2.06 28.92 -7.43
CA LEU A 54 1.81 29.41 -8.78
C LEU A 54 0.92 30.66 -8.81
N LEU A 55 -0.02 30.76 -7.86
CA LEU A 55 -0.92 31.90 -7.69
C LEU A 55 -0.30 33.05 -6.87
N GLY A 56 0.94 32.92 -6.41
CA GLY A 56 1.63 33.93 -5.59
C GLY A 56 1.13 34.01 -4.14
N MET A 57 0.42 32.98 -3.65
CA MET A 57 -0.13 32.92 -2.29
C MET A 57 0.87 32.27 -1.31
N SER A 58 2.03 32.92 -1.09
CA SER A 58 3.15 32.35 -0.34
C SER A 58 2.79 31.91 1.09
N ASP A 59 2.04 32.73 1.82
CA ASP A 59 1.69 32.43 3.22
C ASP A 59 0.77 31.21 3.32
N PHE A 60 -0.16 31.08 2.37
CA PHE A 60 -1.03 29.92 2.29
C PHE A 60 -0.27 28.67 1.88
N ALA A 61 0.64 28.78 0.91
CA ALA A 61 1.53 27.69 0.50
C ALA A 61 2.40 27.18 1.66
N ALA A 62 2.94 28.10 2.47
CA ALA A 62 3.71 27.78 3.68
C ALA A 62 2.84 27.11 4.76
N TRP A 63 1.60 27.58 4.96
CA TRP A 63 0.67 26.91 5.87
C TRP A 63 0.31 25.49 5.41
N LEU A 64 0.15 25.26 4.10
CA LEU A 64 -0.17 23.94 3.54
C LEU A 64 0.94 22.91 3.76
N THR A 65 2.20 23.33 3.69
CA THR A 65 3.36 22.47 3.98
C THR A 65 3.70 22.45 5.47
N SER A 66 3.09 23.32 6.29
CA SER A 66 3.34 23.35 7.72
C SER A 66 2.80 22.09 8.41
N PHE A 67 3.64 21.43 9.21
CA PHE A 67 3.40 20.50 10.35
C PHE A 67 2.12 20.65 11.20
N GLY A 68 1.31 21.70 11.04
CA GLY A 68 0.27 22.07 11.97
C GLY A 68 -0.82 21.01 12.18
N LEU A 69 -1.25 20.86 13.44
CA LEU A 69 -2.33 19.96 13.85
C LEU A 69 -3.63 20.21 13.07
N TRP A 70 -4.08 21.48 13.02
CA TRP A 70 -5.32 21.85 12.33
C TRP A 70 -5.27 21.54 10.83
N ARG A 71 -4.14 21.84 10.19
CA ARG A 71 -3.89 21.51 8.78
C ARG A 71 -3.94 20.00 8.57
N ASN A 72 -3.31 19.22 9.44
CA ASN A 72 -3.34 17.76 9.37
C ASN A 72 -4.74 17.18 9.46
N ILE A 73 -5.51 17.60 10.47
CA ILE A 73 -6.88 17.12 10.67
C ILE A 73 -7.73 17.49 9.45
N LEU A 74 -7.64 18.73 8.96
CA LEU A 74 -8.42 19.18 7.80
C LEU A 74 -8.16 18.32 6.57
N PHE A 75 -6.90 18.14 6.17
CA PHE A 75 -6.59 17.39 4.95
C PHE A 75 -6.80 15.88 5.09
N MET A 76 -6.61 15.32 6.29
CA MET A 76 -7.03 13.95 6.58
C MET A 76 -8.55 13.79 6.41
N LEU A 77 -9.35 14.72 6.92
CA LEU A 77 -10.81 14.70 6.77
C LEU A 77 -11.24 14.86 5.30
N ILE A 78 -10.56 15.71 4.53
CA ILE A 78 -10.79 15.84 3.09
C ILE A 78 -10.50 14.50 2.39
N PHE A 79 -9.35 13.88 2.67
CA PHE A 79 -8.95 12.62 2.04
C PHE A 79 -9.91 11.47 2.36
N ILE A 80 -10.28 11.29 3.64
CA ILE A 80 -11.19 10.21 4.03
C ILE A 80 -12.59 10.44 3.44
N THR A 81 -13.02 11.70 3.28
CA THR A 81 -14.29 12.03 2.62
C THR A 81 -14.29 11.60 1.15
N PHE A 82 -13.19 11.81 0.42
CA PHE A 82 -13.06 11.29 -0.95
C PHE A 82 -13.14 9.76 -0.98
N THR A 83 -12.43 9.09 -0.07
CA THR A 83 -12.44 7.62 0.02
C THR A 83 -13.85 7.09 0.32
N ILE A 84 -14.54 7.67 1.32
CA ILE A 84 -15.94 7.35 1.66
C ILE A 84 -16.86 7.59 0.46
N GLY A 85 -16.70 8.70 -0.25
CA GLY A 85 -17.51 9.06 -1.41
C GLY A 85 -17.42 8.01 -2.52
N ILE A 86 -16.21 7.52 -2.81
CA ILE A 86 -15.99 6.48 -3.82
C ILE A 86 -16.64 5.16 -3.41
N ILE A 87 -16.38 4.67 -2.19
CA ILE A 87 -16.90 3.36 -1.76
C ILE A 87 -18.42 3.36 -1.57
N SER A 88 -18.98 4.52 -1.18
CA SER A 88 -20.43 4.70 -1.05
C SER A 88 -21.19 4.47 -2.37
N ALA A 89 -20.52 4.63 -3.52
CA ALA A 89 -21.10 4.36 -4.84
C ALA A 89 -21.13 2.87 -5.22
N GLY A 90 -20.48 1.98 -4.45
CA GLY A 90 -20.45 0.55 -4.72
C GLY A 90 -19.22 0.08 -5.49
N VAL A 91 -19.14 -1.23 -5.72
CA VAL A 91 -17.99 -1.88 -6.38
C VAL A 91 -17.85 -1.40 -7.82
N LYS A 92 -18.93 -1.48 -8.61
CA LYS A 92 -18.91 -1.10 -10.04
C LYS A 92 -18.80 0.41 -10.26
N ASP A 93 -19.77 1.17 -9.75
CA ASP A 93 -19.86 2.62 -9.99
C ASP A 93 -18.85 3.46 -9.18
N GLY A 94 -18.30 2.88 -8.11
CA GLY A 94 -17.26 3.48 -7.29
C GLY A 94 -15.90 2.89 -7.59
N ILE A 95 -15.60 1.73 -7.00
CA ILE A 95 -14.27 1.15 -6.93
C ILE A 95 -13.68 0.90 -8.32
N GLU A 96 -14.37 0.13 -9.17
CA GLU A 96 -13.92 -0.22 -10.52
C GLU A 96 -13.81 1.03 -11.39
N ARG A 97 -14.87 1.85 -11.42
CA ARG A 97 -14.94 3.07 -12.22
C ARG A 97 -13.83 4.08 -11.90
N TRP A 98 -13.43 4.23 -10.64
CA TRP A 98 -12.35 5.13 -10.25
C TRP A 98 -10.99 4.49 -10.46
N SER A 99 -10.81 3.22 -10.07
CA SER A 99 -9.54 2.52 -10.27
C SER A 99 -9.15 2.44 -11.76
N ALA A 100 -10.11 2.17 -12.65
CA ALA A 100 -9.89 2.12 -14.09
C ALA A 100 -9.49 3.47 -14.72
N ARG A 101 -9.76 4.61 -14.05
CA ARG A 101 -9.30 5.93 -14.50
C ARG A 101 -8.01 6.37 -13.82
N LEU A 102 -7.91 6.11 -12.52
CA LEU A 102 -6.80 6.52 -11.67
C LEU A 102 -5.52 5.75 -12.01
N MET A 103 -5.60 4.43 -12.25
CA MET A 103 -4.42 3.61 -12.56
C MET A 103 -3.71 4.03 -13.86
N PRO A 104 -4.40 4.24 -15.00
CA PRO A 104 -3.75 4.78 -16.19
C PRO A 104 -3.17 6.19 -15.97
N ALA A 105 -3.88 7.07 -15.26
CA ALA A 105 -3.39 8.40 -14.96
C ALA A 105 -2.10 8.36 -14.11
N LEU A 106 -2.04 7.45 -13.12
CA LEU A 106 -0.85 7.20 -12.31
C LEU A 106 0.32 6.74 -13.18
N LEU A 107 0.12 5.76 -14.06
CA LEU A 107 1.18 5.25 -14.93
C LEU A 107 1.71 6.31 -15.91
N ILE A 108 0.82 7.09 -16.53
CA ILE A 108 1.20 8.16 -17.46
C ILE A 108 1.99 9.25 -16.71
N THR A 109 1.48 9.70 -15.56
CA THR A 109 2.17 10.73 -14.77
C THR A 109 3.52 10.24 -14.24
N LEU A 110 3.60 8.97 -13.82
CA LEU A 110 4.85 8.35 -13.38
C LEU A 110 5.89 8.35 -14.50
N PHE A 111 5.50 7.89 -15.69
CA PHE A 111 6.40 7.84 -16.84
C PHE A 111 6.89 9.23 -17.25
N LEU A 112 6.00 10.23 -17.29
CA LEU A 112 6.36 11.62 -17.61
C LEU A 112 7.35 12.19 -16.59
N LEU A 113 7.13 11.94 -15.29
CA LEU A 113 8.03 12.38 -14.24
C LEU A 113 9.39 11.69 -14.31
N VAL A 114 9.42 10.37 -14.53
CA VAL A 114 10.67 9.62 -14.73
C VAL A 114 11.44 10.20 -15.91
N ALA A 115 10.78 10.34 -17.07
CA ALA A 115 11.41 10.86 -18.27
C ALA A 115 11.99 12.26 -18.04
N TYR A 116 11.27 13.14 -17.32
CA TYR A 116 11.74 14.47 -17.00
C TYR A 116 12.91 14.46 -16.01
N VAL A 117 12.81 13.74 -14.89
CA VAL A 117 13.87 13.70 -13.88
C VAL A 117 15.18 13.16 -14.44
N LEU A 118 15.11 12.17 -15.34
CA LEU A 118 16.30 11.62 -16.01
C LEU A 118 17.01 12.61 -16.94
N THR A 119 16.40 13.75 -17.28
CA THR A 119 17.06 14.84 -18.04
C THR A 119 17.82 15.83 -17.17
N LEU A 120 17.68 15.75 -15.84
CA LEU A 120 18.29 16.70 -14.91
C LEU A 120 19.73 16.32 -14.57
N ASP A 121 20.54 17.34 -14.28
CA ASP A 121 21.93 17.14 -13.85
C ASP A 121 21.99 16.40 -12.50
N GLY A 122 22.89 15.42 -12.40
CA GLY A 122 23.00 14.52 -11.24
C GLY A 122 22.09 13.30 -11.26
N ALA A 123 21.09 13.24 -12.16
CA ALA A 123 20.22 12.07 -12.29
C ALA A 123 20.97 10.81 -12.73
N SER A 124 22.05 10.98 -13.51
CA SER A 124 22.86 9.87 -14.03
C SER A 124 23.56 9.09 -12.92
N GLU A 125 23.98 9.77 -11.85
CA GLU A 125 24.61 9.20 -10.66
C GLU A 125 23.58 8.38 -9.87
N GLY A 126 22.38 8.91 -9.67
CA GLY A 126 21.30 8.16 -9.03
C GLY A 126 20.86 6.95 -9.85
N LEU A 127 20.88 7.05 -11.18
CA LEU A 127 20.59 5.93 -12.08
C LEU A 127 21.65 4.83 -11.99
N LYS A 128 22.94 5.19 -11.89
CA LYS A 128 24.03 4.23 -11.65
C LYS A 128 23.82 3.50 -10.31
N VAL A 129 23.46 4.23 -9.26
CA VAL A 129 23.19 3.63 -7.94
C VAL A 129 21.99 2.69 -7.97
N PHE A 130 20.98 2.98 -8.79
CA PHE A 130 19.80 2.13 -8.94
C PHE A 130 20.07 0.86 -9.76
N LEU A 131 20.85 0.96 -10.85
CA LEU A 131 20.99 -0.11 -11.83
C LEU A 131 22.25 -0.96 -11.67
N LEU A 132 23.33 -0.43 -11.09
CA LEU A 132 24.58 -1.18 -10.98
C LEU A 132 24.42 -2.29 -9.92
N PRO A 133 24.55 -3.57 -10.32
CA PRO A 133 24.33 -4.67 -9.40
C PRO A 133 25.49 -4.81 -8.43
N ASP A 134 25.16 -4.87 -7.14
CA ASP A 134 26.06 -5.31 -6.09
C ASP A 134 25.67 -6.74 -5.70
N PHE A 135 26.31 -7.73 -6.33
CA PHE A 135 25.98 -9.14 -6.12
C PHE A 135 26.30 -9.63 -4.70
N GLU A 136 27.30 -9.04 -4.04
CA GLU A 136 27.64 -9.38 -2.65
C GLU A 136 26.52 -8.95 -1.71
N ARG A 137 26.00 -7.74 -1.88
CA ARG A 137 24.84 -7.28 -1.10
C ARG A 137 23.56 -7.99 -1.51
N ALA A 138 23.33 -8.22 -2.81
CA ALA A 138 22.13 -8.86 -3.34
C ALA A 138 21.92 -10.28 -2.79
N LEU A 139 23.01 -11.03 -2.57
CA LEU A 139 22.96 -12.38 -2.00
C LEU A 139 22.96 -12.40 -0.47
N SER A 140 23.00 -11.23 0.19
CA SER A 140 22.95 -11.18 1.64
C SER A 140 21.58 -11.65 2.16
N PRO A 141 21.54 -12.60 3.13
CA PRO A 141 20.27 -13.09 3.67
C PRO A 141 19.41 -11.96 4.25
N LYS A 142 20.03 -10.94 4.85
CA LYS A 142 19.34 -9.78 5.42
C LYS A 142 18.58 -8.99 4.35
N LEU A 143 19.19 -8.75 3.19
CA LEU A 143 18.55 -8.03 2.10
C LEU A 143 17.44 -8.86 1.43
N ILE A 144 17.67 -10.17 1.25
CA ILE A 144 16.66 -11.07 0.66
C ILE A 144 15.40 -11.09 1.53
N ILE A 145 15.52 -11.27 2.85
CA ILE A 145 14.35 -11.30 3.74
C ILE A 145 13.68 -9.91 3.79
N ALA A 146 14.46 -8.82 3.79
CA ALA A 146 13.90 -7.46 3.72
C ALA A 146 13.10 -7.22 2.43
N ALA A 147 13.62 -7.67 1.28
CA ALA A 147 12.94 -7.57 -0.02
C ALA A 147 11.66 -8.42 -0.06
N LEU A 148 11.69 -9.64 0.49
CA LEU A 148 10.50 -10.49 0.62
C LEU A 148 9.45 -9.83 1.53
N GLY A 149 9.89 -9.20 2.63
CA GLY A 149 9.04 -8.38 3.48
C GLY A 149 8.38 -7.23 2.72
N ALA A 150 9.16 -6.44 1.99
CA ALA A 150 8.66 -5.32 1.19
C ALA A 150 7.64 -5.78 0.14
N ALA A 151 7.90 -6.88 -0.58
CA ALA A 151 6.95 -7.45 -1.54
C ALA A 151 5.65 -7.93 -0.87
N PHE A 152 5.76 -8.58 0.29
CA PHE A 152 4.61 -9.03 1.08
C PHE A 152 3.74 -7.85 1.55
N PHE A 153 4.38 -6.74 1.95
CA PHE A 153 3.68 -5.50 2.31
C PHE A 153 3.03 -4.82 1.11
N SER A 154 3.73 -4.70 -0.02
CA SER A 154 3.24 -4.02 -1.23
C SER A 154 1.92 -4.63 -1.72
N LEU A 155 1.88 -5.96 -1.81
CA LEU A 155 0.69 -6.71 -2.22
C LEU A 155 -0.42 -6.76 -1.16
N SER A 156 -0.22 -6.12 0.01
CA SER A 156 -1.17 -6.11 1.13
C SER A 156 -1.63 -7.53 1.53
N LEU A 157 -0.71 -8.49 1.46
CA LEU A 157 -0.98 -9.87 1.82
C LEU A 157 -1.14 -9.97 3.34
N GLY A 158 -2.16 -10.71 3.79
CA GLY A 158 -2.39 -10.96 5.22
C GLY A 158 -3.46 -10.10 5.89
N VAL A 159 -3.95 -9.02 5.28
CA VAL A 159 -5.05 -8.22 5.87
C VAL A 159 -6.43 -8.51 5.26
N GLY A 160 -6.51 -9.49 4.36
CA GLY A 160 -7.77 -9.95 3.76
C GLY A 160 -8.27 -9.14 2.56
N THR A 161 -7.56 -8.09 2.14
CA THR A 161 -7.92 -7.26 0.99
C THR A 161 -8.07 -8.06 -0.30
N MET A 162 -7.08 -8.91 -0.62
CA MET A 162 -7.15 -9.77 -1.81
C MET A 162 -8.28 -10.79 -1.75
N LEU A 163 -8.67 -11.23 -0.54
CA LEU A 163 -9.80 -12.16 -0.37
C LEU A 163 -11.15 -11.47 -0.66
N ILE A 164 -11.29 -10.20 -0.31
CA ILE A 164 -12.48 -9.40 -0.63
C ILE A 164 -12.55 -9.13 -2.13
N TYR A 165 -11.45 -8.68 -2.75
CA TYR A 165 -11.45 -8.46 -4.20
C TYR A 165 -11.64 -9.75 -5.00
N GLY A 166 -11.02 -10.85 -4.57
CA GLY A 166 -11.22 -12.16 -5.16
C GLY A 166 -12.69 -12.62 -5.11
N SER A 167 -13.45 -12.19 -4.11
CA SER A 167 -14.89 -12.51 -4.01
C SER A 167 -15.77 -11.78 -5.03
N TYR A 168 -15.24 -10.76 -5.71
CA TYR A 168 -15.93 -10.03 -6.78
C TYR A 168 -15.53 -10.50 -8.18
N ILE A 169 -14.52 -11.38 -8.28
CA ILE A 169 -14.08 -11.98 -9.54
C ILE A 169 -15.07 -13.07 -9.97
N SER A 170 -15.31 -13.17 -11.27
CA SER A 170 -16.18 -14.18 -11.84
C SER A 170 -15.51 -15.56 -11.88
N ASP A 171 -16.30 -16.63 -11.76
CA ASP A 171 -15.81 -18.02 -11.70
C ASP A 171 -15.15 -18.50 -13.01
N ASP A 172 -15.33 -17.79 -14.12
CA ASP A 172 -14.74 -18.07 -15.43
C ASP A 172 -13.33 -17.48 -15.60
N GLU A 173 -12.88 -16.63 -14.66
CA GLU A 173 -11.56 -16.00 -14.74
C GLU A 173 -10.43 -16.92 -14.28
N ASN A 174 -9.30 -16.84 -14.98
CA ASN A 174 -8.12 -17.65 -14.69
C ASN A 174 -7.33 -17.07 -13.50
N LEU A 175 -7.70 -17.46 -12.27
CA LEU A 175 -7.10 -16.92 -11.03
C LEU A 175 -5.56 -16.97 -10.98
N PRO A 176 -4.86 -18.05 -11.39
CA PRO A 176 -3.40 -18.04 -11.48
C PRO A 176 -2.82 -16.95 -12.38
N VAL A 177 -3.43 -16.73 -13.55
CA VAL A 177 -2.99 -15.69 -14.50
C VAL A 177 -3.29 -14.30 -13.93
N VAL A 178 -4.48 -14.09 -13.38
CA VAL A 178 -4.87 -12.82 -12.74
C VAL A 178 -3.91 -12.47 -11.60
N GLY A 179 -3.62 -13.43 -10.71
CA GLY A 179 -2.65 -13.24 -9.62
C GLY A 179 -1.25 -12.91 -10.11
N GLY A 180 -0.79 -13.56 -11.18
CA GLY A 180 0.48 -13.27 -11.83
C GLY A 180 0.54 -11.86 -12.44
N LEU A 181 -0.53 -11.42 -13.10
CA LEU A 181 -0.63 -10.08 -13.69
C LEU A 181 -0.62 -8.99 -12.61
N VAL A 182 -1.39 -9.16 -11.52
CA VAL A 182 -1.39 -8.22 -10.40
C VAL A 182 0.02 -8.09 -9.81
N THR A 183 0.71 -9.22 -9.61
CA THR A 183 2.09 -9.24 -9.10
C THR A 183 3.05 -8.54 -10.05
N LEU A 184 2.93 -8.78 -11.37
CA LEU A 184 3.80 -8.16 -12.37
C LEU A 184 3.59 -6.64 -12.44
N VAL A 185 2.35 -6.18 -12.37
CA VAL A 185 2.03 -4.74 -12.37
C VAL A 185 2.57 -4.07 -11.10
N ASP A 186 2.41 -4.68 -9.92
CA ASP A 186 2.96 -4.18 -8.66
C ASP A 186 4.49 -3.99 -8.74
N ILE A 187 5.22 -5.04 -9.16
CA ILE A 187 6.67 -4.98 -9.32
C ILE A 187 7.08 -3.93 -10.37
N SER A 188 6.35 -3.84 -11.49
CA SER A 188 6.66 -2.89 -12.56
C SER A 188 6.53 -1.44 -12.07
N ILE A 189 5.47 -1.14 -11.30
CA ILE A 189 5.26 0.20 -10.72
C ILE A 189 6.35 0.49 -9.68
N ALA A 190 6.71 -0.46 -8.82
CA ALA A 190 7.77 -0.29 -7.83
C ALA A 190 9.13 0.01 -8.49
N VAL A 191 9.47 -0.71 -9.56
CA VAL A 191 10.70 -0.46 -10.34
C VAL A 191 10.66 0.92 -11.02
N LEU A 192 9.54 1.30 -11.64
CA LEU A 192 9.36 2.63 -12.24
C LEU A 192 9.46 3.76 -11.20
N ALA A 193 8.91 3.56 -10.00
CA ALA A 193 9.08 4.50 -8.89
C ALA A 193 10.54 4.60 -8.45
N GLY A 194 11.31 3.51 -8.48
CA GLY A 194 12.76 3.53 -8.26
C GLY A 194 13.52 4.40 -9.27
N PHE A 195 13.14 4.34 -10.55
CA PHE A 195 13.66 5.22 -11.61
C PHE A 195 13.29 6.70 -11.40
N LEU A 196 12.27 7.00 -10.60
CA LEU A 196 11.90 8.38 -10.26
C LEU A 196 12.66 8.85 -9.02
N VAL A 197 12.50 8.11 -7.91
CA VAL A 197 12.91 8.56 -6.58
C VAL A 197 14.43 8.62 -6.44
N LEU A 198 15.16 7.56 -6.83
CA LEU A 198 16.62 7.57 -6.65
C LEU A 198 17.32 8.62 -7.53
N PRO A 199 17.04 8.73 -8.84
CA PRO A 199 17.61 9.83 -9.63
C PRO A 199 17.24 11.21 -9.07
N ALA A 200 15.99 11.44 -8.65
CA ALA A 200 15.58 12.72 -8.06
C ALA A 200 16.39 13.07 -6.80
N MET A 201 16.66 12.10 -5.92
CA MET A 201 17.49 12.33 -4.74
C MET A 201 18.91 12.76 -5.10
N TYR A 202 19.53 12.15 -6.11
CA TYR A 202 20.88 12.52 -6.52
C TYR A 202 20.93 13.85 -7.29
N VAL A 203 19.85 14.23 -7.98
CA VAL A 203 19.67 15.61 -8.47
C VAL A 203 19.62 16.58 -7.29
N ALA A 204 18.93 16.23 -6.20
CA ALA A 204 18.87 17.06 -5.00
C ALA A 204 20.27 17.26 -4.41
N LEU A 205 21.03 16.17 -4.27
CA LEU A 205 22.41 16.20 -3.81
C LEU A 205 23.31 17.05 -4.70
N HIS A 206 23.16 16.92 -6.03
CA HIS A 206 23.88 17.75 -6.99
C HIS A 206 23.56 19.25 -6.82
N ASN A 207 22.31 19.57 -6.47
CA ASN A 207 21.86 20.94 -6.23
C ASN A 207 22.16 21.44 -4.80
N GLY A 208 22.95 20.69 -4.01
CA GLY A 208 23.40 21.09 -2.69
C GLY A 208 22.44 20.74 -1.54
N VAL A 209 21.44 19.90 -1.78
CA VAL A 209 20.56 19.36 -0.73
C VAL A 209 21.26 18.20 -0.03
N GLU A 210 21.39 18.26 1.29
CA GLU A 210 21.93 17.14 2.06
C GLU A 210 20.92 15.98 2.10
N ILE A 211 21.29 14.82 1.55
CA ILE A 211 20.43 13.62 1.54
C ILE A 211 20.99 12.48 2.41
N PHE A 212 22.25 12.56 2.83
CA PHE A 212 22.91 11.57 3.66
C PHE A 212 23.37 12.20 4.98
N THR A 213 23.14 11.48 6.07
CA THR A 213 23.75 11.74 7.37
C THR A 213 25.28 11.62 7.28
N PRO A 214 26.04 12.18 8.24
CA PRO A 214 27.50 12.02 8.27
C PRO A 214 27.97 10.55 8.34
N THR A 215 27.09 9.63 8.77
CA THR A 215 27.34 8.19 8.84
C THR A 215 26.97 7.45 7.54
N GLY A 216 26.49 8.15 6.51
CA GLY A 216 26.14 7.59 5.21
C GLY A 216 24.74 6.98 5.11
N ALA A 217 23.92 7.07 6.17
CA ALA A 217 22.50 6.69 6.13
C ALA A 217 21.66 7.82 5.52
N LEU A 218 20.51 7.50 4.93
CA LEU A 218 19.64 8.52 4.33
C LEU A 218 19.01 9.41 5.43
N ILE A 219 18.94 10.71 5.18
CA ILE A 219 18.25 11.64 6.08
C ILE A 219 16.75 11.42 5.91
N SER A 220 16.03 11.33 7.04
CA SER A 220 14.56 11.29 7.05
C SER A 220 13.97 10.15 6.21
N GLU A 221 14.51 8.93 6.27
CA GLU A 221 14.04 7.78 5.45
C GLU A 221 12.50 7.64 5.42
N ASP A 222 11.83 7.77 6.57
CA ASP A 222 10.38 7.63 6.70
C ASP A 222 9.57 8.85 6.22
N THR A 223 10.22 10.00 6.06
CA THR A 223 9.59 11.29 5.66
C THR A 223 10.30 11.97 4.49
N LEU A 224 11.11 11.22 3.74
CA LEU A 224 11.96 11.71 2.65
C LEU A 224 11.14 12.50 1.62
N ILE A 225 9.96 11.97 1.29
CA ILE A 225 9.02 12.56 0.34
C ILE A 225 8.53 13.94 0.77
N PHE A 226 8.54 14.24 2.07
CA PHE A 226 8.06 15.50 2.62
C PHE A 226 9.17 16.42 3.14
N THR A 227 10.42 16.01 3.00
CA THR A 227 11.59 16.77 3.46
C THR A 227 12.52 17.01 2.29
N VAL A 228 13.19 15.97 1.82
CA VAL A 228 14.19 16.04 0.75
C VAL A 228 13.59 16.40 -0.62
N LEU A 229 12.46 15.78 -1.02
CA LEU A 229 11.87 16.06 -2.34
C LEU A 229 11.34 17.51 -2.47
N PRO A 230 10.66 18.10 -1.46
CA PRO A 230 10.30 19.51 -1.49
C PRO A 230 11.50 20.45 -1.61
N GLU A 231 12.61 20.16 -0.92
CA GLU A 231 13.85 20.94 -1.03
C GLU A 231 14.43 20.86 -2.45
N LEU A 232 14.46 19.66 -3.03
CA LEU A 232 14.80 19.50 -4.45
C LEU A 232 13.93 20.39 -5.34
N PHE A 233 12.60 20.34 -5.20
CA PHE A 233 11.72 21.12 -6.05
C PHE A 233 11.97 22.63 -5.90
N ALA A 234 12.32 23.10 -4.70
CA ALA A 234 12.69 24.51 -4.48
C ALA A 234 13.96 24.91 -5.27
N THR A 235 14.93 24.00 -5.45
CA THR A 235 16.14 24.26 -6.25
C THR A 235 15.88 24.41 -7.75
N MET A 236 14.72 23.95 -8.25
CA MET A 236 14.39 23.89 -9.68
C MET A 236 13.63 25.13 -10.17
N GLY A 237 13.49 26.17 -9.33
CA GLY A 237 12.77 27.40 -9.67
C GLY A 237 11.31 27.14 -10.08
N THR A 238 10.86 27.75 -11.18
CA THR A 238 9.46 27.63 -11.64
C THR A 238 9.10 26.24 -12.14
N ALA A 239 10.06 25.50 -12.72
CA ALA A 239 9.84 24.12 -13.14
C ALA A 239 9.55 23.21 -11.93
N GLY A 240 10.20 23.50 -10.79
CA GLY A 240 9.98 22.80 -9.53
C GLY A 240 8.54 22.82 -9.05
N ILE A 241 7.80 23.91 -9.30
CA ILE A 241 6.38 24.01 -8.93
C ILE A 241 5.54 22.99 -9.70
N VAL A 242 5.77 22.85 -11.01
CA VAL A 242 5.05 21.89 -11.86
C VAL A 242 5.40 20.46 -11.48
N VAL A 243 6.68 20.19 -11.26
CA VAL A 243 7.16 18.86 -10.87
C VAL A 243 6.61 18.46 -9.51
N SER A 244 6.64 19.36 -8.53
CA SER A 244 6.04 19.18 -7.21
C SER A 244 4.55 18.86 -7.31
N PHE A 245 3.80 19.65 -8.09
CA PHE A 245 2.38 19.41 -8.32
C PHE A 245 2.14 18.01 -8.89
N THR A 246 2.82 17.65 -9.98
CA THR A 246 2.66 16.36 -10.64
C THR A 246 3.05 15.20 -9.72
N PHE A 247 4.13 15.35 -8.94
CA PHE A 247 4.60 14.34 -8.00
C PHE A 247 3.59 14.10 -6.87
N PHE A 248 3.14 15.14 -6.17
CA PHE A 248 2.18 14.99 -5.09
C PHE A 248 0.77 14.61 -5.59
N PHE A 249 0.41 15.01 -6.81
CA PHE A 249 -0.78 14.51 -7.48
C PHE A 249 -0.71 13.00 -7.74
N LEU A 250 0.39 12.51 -8.30
CA LEU A 250 0.64 11.08 -8.48
C LEU A 250 0.56 10.32 -7.16
N MET A 251 1.24 10.82 -6.12
CA MET A 251 1.21 10.21 -4.78
C MET A 251 -0.19 10.22 -4.18
N GLY A 252 -0.96 11.29 -4.41
CA GLY A 252 -2.36 11.37 -4.01
C GLY A 252 -3.24 10.33 -4.71
N ILE A 253 -3.02 10.08 -6.00
CA ILE A 253 -3.71 9.01 -6.73
C ILE A 253 -3.35 7.64 -6.15
N ALA A 254 -2.06 7.36 -5.97
CA ALA A 254 -1.58 6.11 -5.38
C ALA A 254 -2.23 5.87 -4.01
N ALA A 255 -2.20 6.89 -3.15
CA ALA A 255 -2.82 6.86 -1.84
C ALA A 255 -4.34 6.58 -1.90
N LEU A 256 -5.06 7.26 -2.80
CA LEU A 256 -6.49 7.05 -2.94
C LEU A 256 -6.85 5.63 -3.40
N THR A 257 -6.10 5.05 -4.33
CA THR A 257 -6.36 3.68 -4.80
C THR A 257 -6.15 2.62 -3.69
N SER A 258 -5.11 2.78 -2.88
CA SER A 258 -4.86 1.91 -1.72
C SER A 258 -5.91 2.12 -0.63
N SER A 259 -6.34 3.35 -0.34
CA SER A 259 -7.34 3.62 0.70
C SER A 259 -8.71 3.04 0.36
N ILE A 260 -9.08 3.05 -0.92
CA ILE A 260 -10.30 2.38 -1.41
C ILE A 260 -10.25 0.89 -1.07
N SER A 261 -9.12 0.25 -1.35
CA SER A 261 -8.91 -1.18 -1.06
C SER A 261 -8.96 -1.51 0.42
N MET A 262 -8.34 -0.67 1.26
CA MET A 262 -8.29 -0.88 2.70
C MET A 262 -9.65 -0.66 3.39
N LEU A 263 -10.40 0.38 2.99
CA LEU A 263 -11.71 0.68 3.57
C LEU A 263 -12.78 -0.34 3.15
N GLU A 264 -12.65 -0.96 1.97
CA GLU A 264 -13.61 -1.96 1.52
C GLU A 264 -13.62 -3.21 2.41
N VAL A 265 -12.49 -3.58 3.02
CA VAL A 265 -12.38 -4.77 3.88
C VAL A 265 -13.35 -4.74 5.07
N PRO A 266 -13.30 -3.73 5.97
CA PRO A 266 -14.26 -3.64 7.07
C PRO A 266 -15.69 -3.35 6.59
N VAL A 267 -15.87 -2.61 5.48
CA VAL A 267 -17.20 -2.31 4.92
C VAL A 267 -17.90 -3.58 4.44
N ALA A 268 -17.22 -4.40 3.64
CA ALA A 268 -17.75 -5.66 3.14
C ALA A 268 -18.13 -6.59 4.30
N TYR A 269 -17.28 -6.68 5.33
CA TYR A 269 -17.56 -7.46 6.52
C TYR A 269 -18.86 -7.02 7.23
N VAL A 270 -19.02 -5.72 7.49
CA VAL A 270 -20.21 -5.21 8.19
C VAL A 270 -21.48 -5.40 7.36
N ILE A 271 -21.39 -5.27 6.04
CA ILE A 271 -22.53 -5.53 5.14
C ILE A 271 -22.90 -7.02 5.16
N GLU A 272 -21.92 -7.92 5.05
CA GLU A 272 -22.14 -9.37 5.01
C GLU A 272 -22.65 -9.93 6.35
N GLU A 273 -22.04 -9.54 7.47
CA GLU A 273 -22.34 -10.12 8.79
C GLU A 273 -23.54 -9.44 9.48
N HIS A 274 -23.74 -8.14 9.25
CA HIS A 274 -24.77 -7.35 9.94
C HIS A 274 -25.89 -6.84 9.03
N GLY A 275 -25.83 -7.09 7.72
CA GLY A 275 -26.89 -6.71 6.77
C GLY A 275 -27.12 -5.21 6.62
N LEU A 276 -26.15 -4.38 7.02
CA LEU A 276 -26.29 -2.93 6.94
C LEU A 276 -26.28 -2.45 5.48
N LYS A 277 -27.03 -1.38 5.21
CA LYS A 277 -26.99 -0.69 3.91
C LYS A 277 -25.59 -0.13 3.69
N ARG A 278 -25.07 -0.28 2.47
CA ARG A 278 -23.70 0.14 2.10
C ARG A 278 -23.35 1.56 2.53
N LYS A 279 -24.16 2.55 2.16
CA LYS A 279 -23.90 3.96 2.53
C LYS A 279 -23.78 4.18 4.04
N THR A 280 -24.60 3.49 4.83
CA THR A 280 -24.54 3.55 6.29
C THR A 280 -23.27 2.90 6.81
N ALA A 281 -22.92 1.71 6.31
CA ALA A 281 -21.70 1.00 6.70
C ALA A 281 -20.44 1.81 6.38
N VAL A 282 -20.33 2.37 5.17
CA VAL A 282 -19.19 3.17 4.73
C VAL A 282 -19.05 4.44 5.57
N SER A 283 -20.14 5.20 5.78
CA SER A 283 -20.09 6.41 6.60
C SER A 283 -19.75 6.12 8.06
N ALA A 284 -20.27 5.03 8.63
CA ALA A 284 -19.98 4.65 10.01
C ALA A 284 -18.50 4.27 10.19
N ILE A 285 -17.98 3.38 9.34
CA ILE A 285 -16.60 2.91 9.43
C ILE A 285 -15.62 4.04 9.09
N GLY A 286 -15.89 4.79 8.02
CA GLY A 286 -15.09 5.95 7.64
C GLY A 286 -15.08 7.04 8.72
N GLY A 287 -16.20 7.26 9.41
CA GLY A 287 -16.30 8.16 10.56
C GLY A 287 -15.46 7.69 11.75
N ILE A 288 -15.50 6.40 12.09
CA ILE A 288 -14.65 5.80 13.14
C ILE A 288 -13.17 6.00 12.80
N ILE A 289 -12.78 5.76 11.55
CA ILE A 289 -11.40 5.95 11.07
C ILE A 289 -10.99 7.41 11.17
N ALA A 290 -11.86 8.36 10.79
CA ALA A 290 -11.58 9.79 10.90
C ALA A 290 -11.35 10.23 12.36
N VAL A 291 -12.17 9.75 13.30
CA VAL A 291 -12.02 10.03 14.73
C VAL A 291 -10.72 9.42 15.28
N ALA A 292 -10.42 8.17 14.93
CA ALA A 292 -9.19 7.51 15.35
C ALA A 292 -7.95 8.22 14.77
N SER A 293 -7.99 8.63 13.50
CA SER A 293 -6.90 9.38 12.85
C SER A 293 -6.67 10.73 13.52
N SER A 294 -7.76 11.42 13.89
CA SER A 294 -7.69 12.67 14.66
C SER A 294 -7.08 12.44 16.05
N THR A 295 -7.40 11.31 16.68
CA THR A 295 -6.83 10.93 17.99
C THR A 295 -5.33 10.67 17.90
N ILE A 296 -4.87 10.01 16.83
CA ILE A 296 -3.43 9.86 16.54
C ILE A 296 -2.79 11.25 16.37
N LEU A 297 -3.39 12.14 15.58
CA LEU A 297 -2.85 13.48 15.36
C LEU A 297 -2.73 14.32 16.63
N LEU A 298 -3.66 14.17 17.59
CA LEU A 298 -3.60 14.83 18.89
C LEU A 298 -2.45 14.32 19.77
N ASN A 299 -1.96 13.10 19.56
CA ASN A 299 -0.86 12.48 20.30
C ASN A 299 0.17 11.85 19.33
N PHE A 300 0.55 12.61 18.31
CA PHE A 300 1.26 12.09 17.14
C PHE A 300 2.57 11.37 17.50
N GLU A 301 3.38 11.98 18.37
CA GLU A 301 4.69 11.45 18.79
C GLU A 301 4.62 10.05 19.40
N ASN A 302 3.56 9.77 20.16
CA ASN A 302 3.40 8.50 20.88
C ASN A 302 2.61 7.46 20.07
N LEU A 303 1.59 7.90 19.32
CA LEU A 303 0.64 6.99 18.69
C LEU A 303 1.00 6.64 17.24
N PHE A 304 1.56 7.57 16.47
CA PHE A 304 1.75 7.35 15.03
C PHE A 304 2.72 6.19 14.77
N GLY A 305 3.94 6.28 15.30
CA GLY A 305 4.95 5.23 15.16
C GLY A 305 4.52 3.90 15.78
N LEU A 306 3.81 3.95 16.93
CA LEU A 306 3.29 2.76 17.59
C LEU A 306 2.27 2.02 16.71
N VAL A 307 1.29 2.73 16.15
CA VAL A 307 0.25 2.12 15.30
C VAL A 307 0.86 1.59 14.00
N VAL A 308 1.78 2.32 13.38
CA VAL A 308 2.52 1.86 12.20
C VAL A 308 3.26 0.56 12.53
N ALA A 309 4.07 0.54 13.61
CA ALA A 309 4.82 -0.65 14.00
C ALA A 309 3.89 -1.82 14.37
N PHE A 310 2.82 -1.56 15.12
CA PHE A 310 1.86 -2.60 15.52
C PHE A 310 1.24 -3.30 14.31
N THR A 311 0.85 -2.53 13.30
CA THR A 311 0.16 -3.05 12.12
C THR A 311 1.10 -3.72 11.13
N THR A 312 2.16 -3.02 10.70
CA THR A 312 3.04 -3.48 9.62
C THR A 312 4.08 -4.48 10.15
N ARG A 313 4.80 -4.14 11.22
CA ARG A 313 5.91 -4.97 11.71
C ARG A 313 5.44 -6.29 12.32
N TYR A 314 4.28 -6.28 13.01
CA TYR A 314 3.81 -7.42 13.79
C TYR A 314 2.54 -8.07 13.26
N SER A 315 1.45 -7.30 13.13
CA SER A 315 0.14 -7.89 12.89
C SER A 315 0.00 -8.51 11.50
N GLN A 316 0.47 -7.81 10.46
CA GLN A 316 0.31 -8.28 9.09
C GLN A 316 1.09 -9.58 8.78
N PRO A 317 2.36 -9.75 9.19
CA PRO A 317 3.06 -11.04 9.05
C PRO A 317 2.36 -12.18 9.79
N VAL A 318 1.92 -11.96 11.04
CA VAL A 318 1.20 -12.97 11.83
C VAL A 318 -0.10 -13.39 11.12
N LEU A 319 -0.86 -12.43 10.61
CA LEU A 319 -2.08 -12.73 9.87
C LEU A 319 -1.79 -13.44 8.55
N GLY A 320 -0.77 -13.02 7.80
CA GLY A 320 -0.31 -13.71 6.59
C GLY A 320 0.02 -15.17 6.85
N PHE A 321 0.77 -15.44 7.92
CA PHE A 321 1.06 -16.79 8.37
C PHE A 321 -0.22 -17.58 8.63
N MET A 322 -1.18 -17.00 9.37
CA MET A 322 -2.47 -17.63 9.61
C MET A 322 -3.23 -17.93 8.31
N PHE A 323 -3.27 -16.99 7.35
CA PHE A 323 -3.88 -17.23 6.03
C PHE A 323 -3.21 -18.37 5.27
N CYS A 324 -1.87 -18.50 5.34
CA CYS A 324 -1.18 -19.65 4.74
C CYS A 324 -1.53 -20.97 5.45
N ILE A 325 -1.68 -20.98 6.78
CA ILE A 325 -2.14 -22.17 7.51
C ILE A 325 -3.56 -22.55 7.08
N TYR A 326 -4.46 -21.57 6.98
CA TYR A 326 -5.83 -21.84 6.51
C TYR A 326 -5.84 -22.38 5.08
N ALA A 327 -5.13 -21.75 4.15
CA ALA A 327 -5.10 -22.17 2.75
C ALA A 327 -4.38 -23.51 2.53
N GLY A 328 -3.27 -23.77 3.24
CA GLY A 328 -2.42 -24.94 3.01
C GLY A 328 -2.72 -26.17 3.88
N TRP A 329 -3.30 -25.98 5.06
CA TRP A 329 -3.51 -27.05 6.05
C TRP A 329 -4.96 -27.26 6.46
N VAL A 330 -5.78 -26.20 6.49
CA VAL A 330 -7.19 -26.30 6.91
C VAL A 330 -8.12 -26.53 5.73
N TRP A 331 -7.92 -25.80 4.63
CA TRP A 331 -8.71 -25.94 3.41
C TRP A 331 -8.36 -27.26 2.73
N HIS A 332 -9.39 -28.08 2.49
CA HIS A 332 -9.25 -29.30 1.72
C HIS A 332 -8.66 -29.00 0.34
N ARG A 333 -7.49 -29.58 0.08
CA ARG A 333 -6.72 -29.38 -1.15
C ARG A 333 -7.56 -29.61 -2.40
N ASP A 334 -8.33 -30.70 -2.42
CA ASP A 334 -9.11 -31.07 -3.61
C ASP A 334 -10.18 -30.03 -3.95
N THR A 335 -10.83 -29.45 -2.94
CA THR A 335 -11.82 -28.39 -3.14
C THR A 335 -11.17 -27.13 -3.70
N LEU A 336 -10.03 -26.73 -3.14
CA LEU A 336 -9.29 -25.57 -3.62
C LEU A 336 -8.82 -25.75 -5.07
N LEU A 337 -8.29 -26.94 -5.37
CA LEU A 337 -7.85 -27.31 -6.71
C LEU A 337 -9.03 -27.33 -7.71
N GLN A 338 -10.21 -27.80 -7.30
CA GLN A 338 -11.42 -27.74 -8.13
C GLN A 338 -11.86 -26.30 -8.41
N GLU A 339 -11.78 -25.40 -7.43
CA GLU A 339 -12.08 -23.97 -7.65
C GLU A 339 -11.14 -23.36 -8.70
N LEU A 340 -9.83 -23.66 -8.64
CA LEU A 340 -8.86 -23.19 -9.64
C LEU A 340 -9.13 -23.71 -11.06
N ARG A 341 -9.82 -24.85 -11.21
CA ARG A 341 -10.15 -25.42 -12.52
C ARG A 341 -11.29 -24.71 -13.23
N LYS A 342 -12.17 -24.02 -12.50
CA LYS A 342 -13.38 -23.40 -13.09
C LYS A 342 -13.05 -22.41 -14.21
N GLY A 343 -12.09 -21.51 -13.97
CA GLY A 343 -11.60 -20.55 -14.97
C GLY A 343 -10.34 -21.00 -15.73
N ASN A 344 -9.87 -22.24 -15.52
CA ASN A 344 -8.71 -22.79 -16.23
C ASN A 344 -8.79 -24.33 -16.31
N PRO A 345 -9.50 -24.89 -17.30
CA PRO A 345 -9.71 -26.33 -17.43
C PRO A 345 -8.40 -27.14 -17.54
N ASP A 346 -7.35 -26.55 -18.11
CA ASP A 346 -6.06 -27.20 -18.37
C ASP A 346 -5.01 -26.99 -17.27
N VAL A 347 -5.38 -26.31 -16.16
CA VAL A 347 -4.44 -25.96 -15.09
C VAL A 347 -3.71 -27.18 -14.51
N GLU A 348 -4.36 -28.35 -14.50
CA GLU A 348 -3.82 -29.62 -13.97
C GLU A 348 -2.55 -30.08 -14.68
N GLN A 349 -2.37 -29.70 -15.94
CA GLN A 349 -1.22 -30.06 -16.76
C GLN A 349 -0.02 -29.14 -16.51
N GLY A 350 -0.25 -27.97 -15.89
CA GLY A 350 0.76 -26.95 -15.65
C GLY A 350 1.65 -27.21 -14.43
N LEU A 351 2.84 -26.59 -14.44
CA LEU A 351 3.77 -26.61 -13.29
C LEU A 351 3.18 -25.94 -12.04
N PHE A 352 2.34 -24.91 -12.24
CA PHE A 352 1.66 -24.21 -11.14
C PHE A 352 0.87 -25.18 -10.26
N TRP A 353 0.07 -26.07 -10.85
CA TRP A 353 -0.74 -27.05 -10.13
C TRP A 353 0.07 -28.00 -9.23
N LYS A 354 1.28 -28.36 -9.69
CA LYS A 354 2.17 -29.28 -8.96
C LYS A 354 2.92 -28.59 -7.83
N ILE A 355 3.38 -27.36 -8.06
CA ILE A 355 4.29 -26.65 -7.15
C ILE A 355 3.51 -25.83 -6.11
N TRP A 356 2.50 -25.07 -6.57
CA TRP A 356 1.83 -24.05 -5.77
C TRP A 356 1.22 -24.59 -4.47
N PRO A 357 0.53 -25.76 -4.42
CA PRO A 357 -0.06 -26.24 -3.17
C PRO A 357 0.99 -26.54 -2.09
N TRP A 358 2.13 -27.12 -2.47
CA TRP A 358 3.22 -27.40 -1.54
C TRP A 358 3.96 -26.13 -1.13
N TYR A 359 4.10 -25.20 -2.07
CA TYR A 359 4.73 -23.91 -1.84
C TYR A 359 3.95 -23.08 -0.82
N VAL A 360 2.63 -22.95 -0.98
CA VAL A 360 1.75 -22.24 -0.02
C VAL A 360 1.69 -22.96 1.32
N LYS A 361 1.74 -24.29 1.33
CA LYS A 361 1.65 -25.09 2.56
C LYS A 361 2.90 -25.01 3.43
N LEU A 362 4.09 -24.95 2.84
CA LEU A 362 5.36 -25.00 3.58
C LEU A 362 6.25 -23.78 3.39
N VAL A 363 6.52 -23.40 2.13
CA VAL A 363 7.52 -22.36 1.83
C VAL A 363 7.02 -20.98 2.26
N CYS A 364 5.79 -20.60 1.90
CA CYS A 364 5.22 -19.30 2.28
C CYS A 364 5.17 -19.08 3.81
N PRO A 365 4.65 -20.02 4.63
CA PRO A 365 4.66 -19.86 6.09
C PRO A 365 6.07 -19.67 6.67
N VAL A 366 7.06 -20.43 6.18
CA VAL A 366 8.44 -20.34 6.67
C VAL A 366 9.06 -18.99 6.30
N ILE A 367 8.84 -18.51 5.08
CA ILE A 367 9.29 -17.17 4.66
C ILE A 367 8.65 -16.09 5.51
N ILE A 368 7.33 -16.16 5.75
CA ILE A 368 6.61 -15.16 6.57
C ILE A 368 7.11 -15.18 8.02
N LEU A 369 7.40 -16.36 8.59
CA LEU A 369 8.02 -16.46 9.90
C LEU A 369 9.44 -15.87 9.91
N GLY A 370 10.21 -16.06 8.82
CA GLY A 370 11.52 -15.42 8.65
C GLY A 370 11.43 -13.90 8.63
N ILE A 371 10.46 -13.35 7.87
CA ILE A 371 10.17 -11.91 7.84
C ILE A 371 9.80 -11.39 9.23
N PHE A 372 8.93 -12.11 9.94
CA PHE A 372 8.51 -11.74 11.30
C PHE A 372 9.67 -11.83 12.31
N ALA A 373 10.53 -12.84 12.20
CA ALA A 373 11.70 -12.98 13.07
C ALA A 373 12.74 -11.87 12.82
N GLN A 374 13.01 -11.54 11.56
CA GLN A 374 13.86 -10.39 11.22
C GLN A 374 13.25 -9.09 11.74
N SER A 375 11.93 -8.92 11.57
CA SER A 375 11.26 -7.74 12.08
C SER A 375 11.45 -7.62 13.59
N LEU A 376 11.51 -8.68 14.37
CA LEU A 376 11.79 -8.63 15.82
C LEU A 376 13.24 -8.29 16.17
N TRP A 377 14.21 -8.77 15.39
CA TRP A 377 15.64 -8.72 15.75
C TRP A 377 16.45 -7.59 15.08
N GLY A 378 15.88 -6.87 14.11
CA GLY A 378 16.57 -5.77 13.38
C GLY A 378 17.43 -6.27 12.23
#